data_AF-A0A8H1QX89-F1
#
_entry.id   AF-A0A8H1QX89-F1
#
_cell.length_a   1.000
_cell.length_b   1.000
_cell.length_c   1.000
_cell.angle_alpha   90.00
_cell.angle_beta   90.00
_cell.angle_gamma   90.00
#
_symmetry.space_group_name_H-M   'P 1'
#
loop_
_entity.id
_entity.type
_entity.pdbx_description
1 polymer ?
#
loop_
_entity_poly.entity_id
_entity_poly.type
_entity_poly.pdbx_seq_one_letter_code
_entity_poly.pdbx_strand_id
1 'polypeptide(L)' 'MHADLLLTARHIETLGRDRPGQALAVTDGRSAAVGTADETAALRGPATVVHEFPGATVLGGDVRLHPARNS' A
#
# COMPACT_ATOMS: atom_id res chain seq x y z
N MET A 1 -13.33 7.66 9.41
CA MET A 1 -12.65 8.26 8.24
C MET A 1 -12.56 7.17 7.18
N HIS A 2 -12.92 7.47 5.93
CA HIS A 2 -12.85 6.49 4.84
C HIS A 2 -11.53 6.64 4.08
N ALA A 3 -11.13 5.59 3.37
CA ALA A 3 -10.00 5.66 2.45
C ALA A 3 -10.37 6.47 1.21
N ASP A 4 -9.44 7.27 0.69
CA ASP A 4 -9.58 7.91 -0.62
C ASP A 4 -9.35 6.89 -1.74
N LEU A 5 -8.41 5.98 -1.49
CA LEU A 5 -8.05 4.88 -2.39
C LEU A 5 -7.95 3.57 -1.62
N LEU A 6 -8.57 2.53 -2.17
CA LEU A 6 -8.30 1.14 -1.85
C LEU A 6 -7.65 0.46 -3.05
N LEU A 7 -6.53 -0.21 -2.81
CA LEU A 7 -5.81 -0.99 -3.80
C LEU A 7 -5.76 -2.44 -3.33
N THR A 8 -6.06 -3.40 -4.20
CA THR A 8 -5.81 -4.82 -3.97
C THR A 8 -4.80 -5.36 -4.98
N ALA A 9 -3.97 -6.29 -4.56
CA ALA A 9 -2.98 -6.94 -5.40
C ALA A 9 -2.72 -8.37 -4.94
N ARG A 10 -2.03 -9.15 -5.78
CA ARG A 10 -1.54 -10.48 -5.38
C ARG A 10 -0.65 -10.39 -4.15
N HIS A 11 0.22 -9.38 -4.15
CA HIS A 11 1.30 -9.24 -3.20
C HIS A 11 1.66 -7.76 -3.02
N ILE A 12 1.70 -7.29 -1.78
CA ILE A 12 2.13 -5.94 -1.42
C ILE A 12 3.30 -6.05 -0.46
N GLU A 13 4.47 -5.63 -0.92
CA GLU A 13 5.66 -5.57 -0.08
C GLU A 13 5.64 -4.30 0.78
N THR A 14 5.94 -4.48 2.06
CA THR A 14 6.06 -3.36 3.01
C THR A 14 7.30 -3.60 3.86
N LEU A 15 8.21 -2.64 3.82
CA LEU A 15 9.49 -2.72 4.51
C LEU A 15 9.26 -2.76 6.04
N GLY A 16 9.86 -3.75 6.70
CA GLY A 16 9.72 -3.94 8.15
C GLY A 16 8.46 -4.70 8.60
N ARG A 17 7.67 -5.26 7.67
CA ARG A 17 6.53 -6.14 7.98
C ARG A 17 6.93 -7.61 7.80
N ASP A 18 6.56 -8.46 8.75
CA ASP A 18 6.90 -9.89 8.71
C ASP A 18 6.16 -10.67 7.62
N ARG A 19 5.02 -10.15 7.14
CA ARG A 19 4.20 -10.78 6.10
C ARG A 19 3.70 -9.77 5.08
N PRO A 20 3.71 -10.13 3.79
CA PRO A 20 3.19 -9.30 2.71
C PRO A 20 1.68 -9.08 2.87
N GLY A 21 1.22 -7.91 2.44
CA GLY A 21 -0.20 -7.58 2.35
C GLY A 21 -0.81 -7.99 1.00
N GLN A 22 -2.12 -7.89 0.90
CA GLN A 22 -2.90 -8.06 -0.34
C GLN A 22 -3.78 -6.85 -0.64
N ALA A 23 -3.92 -5.94 0.31
CA ALA A 23 -4.62 -4.69 0.14
C ALA A 23 -3.93 -3.54 0.87
N LEU A 24 -4.04 -2.34 0.29
CA LEU A 24 -3.53 -1.07 0.78
C LEU A 24 -4.67 -0.05 0.78
N ALA A 25 -4.87 0.60 1.92
CA ALA A 25 -5.73 1.76 2.06
C ALA A 25 -4.89 3.03 2.14
N VAL A 26 -5.28 4.07 1.40
CA VAL A 26 -4.65 5.39 1.40
C VAL A 26 -5.66 6.44 1.81
N THR A 27 -5.25 7.34 2.70
CA THR A 27 -6.00 8.52 3.14
C THR A 27 -5.07 9.72 3.15
N ASP A 28 -5.49 10.83 2.55
CA ASP A 28 -4.73 12.08 2.43
C ASP A 28 -3.31 11.84 1.88
N GLY A 29 -3.18 10.95 0.89
CA GLY A 29 -1.92 10.58 0.27
C GLY A 29 -0.97 9.75 1.14
N ARG A 30 -1.42 9.25 2.30
CA ARG A 30 -0.64 8.41 3.22
C ARG A 30 -1.22 7.01 3.33
N SER A 31 -0.35 6.01 3.47
CA SER A 31 -0.78 4.64 3.79
C SER A 31 -1.47 4.62 5.15
N ALA A 32 -2.78 4.35 5.15
CA ALA A 32 -3.59 4.25 6.36
C ALA A 32 -3.61 2.82 6.91
N ALA A 33 -3.60 1.81 6.03
CA ALA A 33 -3.54 0.40 6.41
C ALA A 33 -2.96 -0.46 5.28
N VAL A 34 -2.25 -1.54 5.66
CA VAL A 34 -1.84 -2.62 4.76
C VAL A 34 -2.23 -3.95 5.41
N GLY A 35 -2.94 -4.79 4.67
CA GLY A 35 -3.55 -6.00 5.22
C GLY A 35 -4.15 -6.90 4.14
N THR A 36 -5.15 -7.69 4.53
CA THR A 36 -5.99 -8.46 3.60
C THR A 36 -7.05 -7.58 2.94
N ALA A 37 -7.68 -8.09 1.88
CA ALA A 37 -8.81 -7.42 1.25
C ALA A 37 -9.95 -7.16 2.25
N ASP A 38 -10.26 -8.14 3.09
CA ASP A 38 -11.34 -8.05 4.08
C ASP A 38 -11.03 -7.01 5.17
N GLU A 39 -9.79 -6.97 5.67
CA GLU A 39 -9.35 -6.00 6.68
C GLU A 39 -9.49 -4.55 6.20
N THR A 40 -9.21 -4.31 4.91
CA THR A 40 -9.28 -2.96 4.33
C THR A 40 -10.66 -2.60 3.79
N ALA A 41 -11.53 -3.58 3.52
CA ALA A 41 -12.87 -3.36 3.00
C ALA A 41 -13.72 -2.47 3.94
N ALA A 42 -13.52 -2.58 5.25
CA ALA A 42 -14.19 -1.74 6.26
C ALA A 42 -13.85 -0.24 6.14
N LEU A 43 -12.77 0.12 5.46
CA LEU A 43 -12.35 1.50 5.24
C LEU A 43 -13.00 2.13 4.00
N ARG A 44 -13.73 1.35 3.20
CA ARG A 44 -14.41 1.85 2.00
C ARG A 44 -15.54 2.81 2.37
N GLY A 45 -15.61 3.93 1.67
CA GLY A 45 -16.67 4.91 1.72
C GLY A 45 -17.24 5.22 0.34
N PRO A 46 -18.26 6.10 0.27
CA PRO A 46 -18.96 6.43 -0.98
C PRO A 46 -18.06 7.05 -2.07
N ALA A 47 -16.99 7.75 -1.66
CA ALA A 47 -16.05 8.42 -2.56
C ALA A 47 -14.75 7.63 -2.79
N THR A 48 -14.58 6.47 -2.15
CA THR A 48 -13.35 5.68 -2.26
C THR A 48 -13.17 5.15 -3.69
N VAL A 49 -12.03 5.46 -4.29
CA VAL A 49 -11.60 4.86 -5.56
C VAL A 49 -11.04 3.47 -5.27
N VAL A 50 -11.37 2.49 -6.12
CA VAL A 50 -10.90 1.11 -5.97
C VAL A 50 -10.11 0.69 -7.20
N HIS A 51 -8.92 0.15 -6.98
CA HIS A 51 -8.09 -0.46 -8.01
C HIS A 51 -7.72 -1.89 -7.64
N GLU A 52 -7.82 -2.79 -8.62
CA GLU A 52 -7.55 -4.21 -8.44
C GLU A 52 -6.46 -4.66 -9.40
N PHE A 53 -5.41 -5.28 -8.87
CA PHE A 53 -4.26 -5.77 -9.63
C PHE A 53 -3.96 -7.23 -9.25
N PRO A 54 -4.86 -8.18 -9.59
CA PRO A 54 -4.86 -9.53 -9.03
C PRO A 54 -3.61 -10.37 -9.35
N GLY A 55 -2.81 -9.98 -10.34
CA GLY A 55 -1.54 -10.63 -10.68
C GLY A 55 -0.29 -9.83 -10.32
N ALA A 56 -0.44 -8.59 -9.84
CA ALA A 56 0.69 -7.68 -9.65
C ALA A 56 1.34 -7.83 -8.28
N THR A 57 2.62 -7.46 -8.22
CA THR A 57 3.32 -7.16 -6.98
C THR A 57 3.45 -5.64 -6.85
N VAL A 58 3.01 -5.11 -5.71
CA VAL A 58 3.13 -3.68 -5.38
C VAL A 58 4.31 -3.50 -4.45
N LEU A 59 5.21 -2.59 -4.83
CA LEU A 59 6.41 -2.24 -4.07
C LEU A 59 6.31 -0.80 -3.59
N GLY A 60 6.92 -0.51 -2.44
CA GLY A 60 7.17 0.87 -2.02
C GLY A 60 8.05 1.58 -3.05
N GLY A 61 7.85 2.91 -3.19
CA GLY A 61 8.69 3.71 -4.07
C GLY A 61 10.19 3.55 -3.78
N ASP A 62 11.02 3.64 -4.82
CA ASP A 62 12.46 3.51 -4.72
C ASP A 62 13.09 4.79 -4.12
N VAL A 63 13.99 4.64 -3.15
CA VAL A 63 14.82 5.72 -2.62
C VAL A 63 16.28 5.35 -2.89
N ARG A 64 16.89 6.03 -3.86
CA ARG A 64 18.28 5.79 -4.26
C ARG A 64 19.22 6.68 -3.48
N LEU A 65 20.07 6.08 -2.66
CA LEU A 65 21.13 6.76 -1.92
C LEU A 65 22.48 6.29 -2.44
N HIS A 66 23.38 7.24 -2.71
CA HIS A 66 24.79 6.96 -2.98
C HIS A 66 25.64 7.52 -1.84
N PRO A 67 26.57 6.75 -1.25
CA PRO A 67 27.42 7.28 -0.20
C PRO A 67 28.35 8.34 -0.78
N ALA A 68 28.34 9.54 -0.18
CA ALA A 68 29.41 10.50 -0.41
C ALA A 68 30.69 9.89 0.18
N ARG A 69 31.71 9.66 -0.65
CA ARG A 69 33.05 9.38 -0.13
C ARG A 69 33.51 10.63 0.61
N ASN A 70 33.65 10.55 1.92
CA ASN A 70 34.44 11.53 2.65
C ASN A 70 35.90 11.29 2.26
N SER A 71 36.42 12.20 1.44
CA SER A 71 37.84 12.36 1.15
C SER A 71 38.59 12.88 2.38
#